data_AF-A0A4S8L9C0-F1
#
_entry.id   AF-A0A4S8L9C0-F1
#
_cell.length_a   1.000
_cell.length_b   1.000
_cell.length_c   1.000
_cell.angle_alpha   90.00
_cell.angle_beta   90.00
_cell.angle_gamma   90.00
#
_symmetry.space_group_name_H-M   'P 1'
#
loop_
_entity.id
_entity.type
_entity.pdbx_description
1 polymer ?
#
loop_
_entity_poly.entity_id
_entity_poly.type
_entity_poly.pdbx_seq_one_letter_code
_entity_poly.pdbx_strand_id
1 'polypeptide(L)'
;MRSLALSLLLGPTLALCASSDEWKSRSIYQILTDRFALADGSSPSCDTSERKYRGGTFSGIVNKLDYIQNMGFDAIWISPVVQNVEGDGCKRVLIDNTTYASPYTQLISSILDYPTYFAVFEAFTSTSGNVFRFAETAQQTQKQYKDPFAIGSFIENHDQPREQGYQGVSDPDNREALWLSGYNTENKPLLTHVTKLNAARKAAISSNPDFLSTKAIFHVQQSSSSSTHGLAISKPPLLTLLTNGGEGDSSTGWTVPGNDDNEEGGGGVFEGGETLVDAFTCKEVTVKSDEVLR
;
A
#
# COMPACT_ATOMS: atom_id res chain seq x y z
N MET A 1 12.68 -15.20 59.47
CA MET A 1 12.91 -14.95 58.02
C MET A 1 12.70 -16.26 57.26
N ARG A 2 11.57 -16.41 56.56
CA ARG A 2 11.37 -17.46 55.55
C ARG A 2 11.00 -16.74 54.27
N SER A 3 11.93 -16.77 53.31
CA SER A 3 11.77 -16.16 51.99
C SER A 3 10.81 -17.02 51.17
N LEU A 4 9.67 -16.46 50.74
CA LEU A 4 8.79 -17.09 49.77
C LEU A 4 9.28 -16.67 48.38
N ALA A 5 9.88 -17.60 47.65
CA ALA A 5 10.16 -17.43 46.23
C ALA A 5 8.85 -17.62 45.45
N LEU A 6 8.31 -16.54 44.89
CA LEU A 6 7.17 -16.57 43.98
C LEU A 6 7.66 -17.00 42.60
N SER A 7 7.50 -18.29 42.29
CA SER A 7 7.79 -18.84 40.96
C SER A 7 6.71 -18.37 39.98
N LEU A 8 7.06 -17.42 39.09
CA LEU A 8 6.21 -16.98 37.99
C LEU A 8 6.17 -18.10 36.95
N LEU A 9 5.07 -18.87 36.90
CA LEU A 9 4.82 -19.79 35.79
C LEU A 9 4.54 -18.96 34.53
N LEU A 10 5.54 -18.84 33.63
CA LEU A 10 5.31 -18.46 32.24
C LEU A 10 4.52 -19.59 31.57
N GLY A 11 3.19 -19.46 31.53
CA GLY A 11 2.35 -20.29 30.68
C GLY A 11 2.68 -20.05 29.20
N PRO A 12 2.51 -21.04 28.32
CA PRO A 12 2.74 -20.88 26.90
C PRO A 12 1.81 -19.79 26.37
N THR A 13 2.39 -18.73 25.79
CA THR A 13 1.63 -17.75 25.00
C THR A 13 1.04 -18.47 23.80
N LEU A 14 -0.27 -18.73 23.84
CA LEU A 14 -1.01 -19.14 22.66
C LEU A 14 -0.86 -18.03 21.62
N ALA A 15 -0.22 -18.34 20.49
CA ALA A 15 -0.21 -17.46 19.33
C ALA A 15 -1.62 -17.46 18.73
N LEU A 16 -2.45 -16.51 19.15
CA LEU A 16 -3.74 -16.26 18.52
C LEU A 16 -3.47 -15.68 17.13
N CYS A 17 -4.09 -16.27 16.11
CA CYS A 17 -4.08 -15.68 14.78
C CYS A 17 -4.91 -14.39 14.83
N ALA A 18 -4.39 -13.30 14.28
CA ALA A 18 -5.13 -12.05 14.22
C ALA A 18 -6.38 -12.20 13.34
N SER A 19 -7.48 -11.61 13.80
CA SER A 19 -8.75 -11.54 13.08
C SER A 19 -8.66 -10.64 11.85
N SER A 20 -9.60 -10.79 10.91
CA SER A 20 -9.67 -9.94 9.72
C SER A 20 -9.76 -8.45 10.05
N ASP A 21 -10.42 -8.10 11.16
CA ASP A 21 -10.55 -6.71 11.60
C ASP A 21 -9.23 -6.15 12.13
N GLU A 22 -8.46 -6.93 12.89
CA GLU A 22 -7.12 -6.53 13.34
C GLU A 22 -6.16 -6.32 12.16
N TRP A 23 -6.33 -7.07 11.07
CA TRP A 23 -5.54 -6.94 9.84
C TRP A 23 -5.84 -5.65 9.05
N LYS A 24 -7.03 -5.04 9.17
CA LYS A 24 -7.38 -3.80 8.43
C LYS A 24 -6.43 -2.63 8.74
N SER A 25 -5.89 -2.62 9.96
CA SER A 25 -4.95 -1.57 10.40
C SER A 25 -3.53 -1.74 9.84
N ARG A 26 -3.16 -2.95 9.39
CA ARG A 26 -1.79 -3.32 9.06
C ARG A 26 -1.32 -2.72 7.74
N SER A 27 -0.01 -2.48 7.66
CA SER A 27 0.70 -2.25 6.40
C SER A 27 1.74 -3.35 6.22
N ILE A 28 1.66 -4.03 5.07
CA ILE A 28 2.40 -5.27 4.81
C ILE A 28 3.59 -4.99 3.89
N TYR A 29 4.78 -5.41 4.30
CA TYR A 29 5.97 -5.44 3.47
C TYR A 29 6.20 -6.86 2.91
N GLN A 30 6.00 -7.06 1.62
CA GLN A 30 6.19 -8.36 0.98
C GLN A 30 7.69 -8.63 0.75
N ILE A 31 8.16 -9.82 1.14
CA ILE A 31 9.56 -10.24 0.94
C ILE A 31 9.68 -11.59 0.26
N LEU A 32 10.66 -11.69 -0.62
CA LEU A 32 11.20 -12.96 -1.10
C LEU A 32 12.25 -13.43 -0.11
N THR A 33 11.98 -14.50 0.65
CA THR A 33 12.85 -14.97 1.74
C THR A 33 14.29 -15.17 1.26
N ASP A 34 14.46 -15.81 0.10
CA ASP A 34 15.77 -16.09 -0.53
C ASP A 34 16.53 -14.84 -0.99
N ARG A 35 15.84 -13.69 -1.16
CA ARG A 35 16.36 -12.47 -1.77
C ARG A 35 16.40 -11.27 -0.83
N PHE A 36 15.92 -11.42 0.41
CA PHE A 36 15.83 -10.31 1.34
C PHE A 36 17.12 -10.07 2.12
N ALA A 37 17.64 -11.08 2.83
CA ALA A 37 18.81 -10.94 3.70
C ALA A 37 19.45 -12.30 4.04
N LEU A 38 20.79 -12.34 4.09
CA LEU A 38 21.56 -13.50 4.55
C LEU A 38 21.83 -13.42 6.06
N ALA A 39 21.96 -14.59 6.72
CA ALA A 39 22.17 -14.67 8.16
C ALA A 39 23.51 -14.06 8.61
N ASP A 40 24.54 -14.18 7.77
CA ASP A 40 25.89 -13.68 8.01
C ASP A 40 26.05 -12.19 7.69
N GLY A 41 25.00 -11.54 7.19
CA GLY A 41 25.02 -10.13 6.79
C GLY A 41 25.84 -9.85 5.52
N SER A 42 26.27 -10.89 4.79
CA SER A 42 26.98 -10.73 3.53
C SER A 42 26.06 -10.22 2.42
N SER A 43 26.67 -9.61 1.40
CA SER A 43 25.97 -9.10 0.21
C SER A 43 26.58 -9.68 -1.07
N PRO A 44 26.46 -11.01 -1.31
CA PRO A 44 27.00 -11.63 -2.52
C PRO A 44 26.29 -11.11 -3.77
N SER A 45 26.97 -11.15 -4.92
CA SER A 45 26.34 -10.85 -6.20
C SER A 45 25.16 -11.80 -6.45
N CYS A 46 24.10 -11.28 -7.07
CA CYS A 46 22.91 -12.04 -7.38
C CYS A 46 22.48 -11.76 -8.82
N ASP A 47 22.75 -12.71 -9.72
CA ASP A 47 22.27 -12.66 -11.10
C ASP A 47 20.85 -13.26 -11.18
N THR A 48 19.84 -12.45 -11.44
CA THR A 48 18.45 -12.94 -11.51
C THR A 48 18.24 -14.02 -12.57
N SER A 49 19.00 -13.97 -13.67
CA SER A 49 18.85 -14.86 -14.83
C SER A 49 19.17 -16.32 -14.53
N GLU A 50 20.01 -16.61 -13.54
CA GLU A 50 20.37 -17.99 -13.21
C GLU A 50 19.27 -18.76 -12.49
N ARG A 51 18.25 -18.07 -11.95
CA ARG A 51 17.09 -18.67 -11.23
C ARG A 51 17.47 -19.63 -10.09
N LYS A 52 18.60 -19.39 -9.42
CA LYS A 52 19.07 -20.21 -8.29
C LYS A 52 18.67 -19.62 -6.94
N TYR A 53 18.73 -20.45 -5.91
CA TYR A 53 18.75 -20.01 -4.52
C TYR A 53 19.97 -19.12 -4.29
N ARG A 54 19.75 -18.02 -3.57
CA ARG A 54 20.75 -17.00 -3.24
C ARG A 54 21.09 -16.97 -1.76
N GLY A 55 20.36 -17.72 -0.94
CA GLY A 55 20.75 -18.02 0.44
C GLY A 55 20.12 -17.10 1.48
N GLY A 56 19.09 -16.34 1.12
CA GLY A 56 18.33 -15.58 2.11
C GLY A 56 17.66 -16.49 3.16
N THR A 57 17.60 -16.03 4.41
CA THR A 57 17.17 -16.85 5.56
C THR A 57 16.22 -16.10 6.49
N PHE A 58 15.47 -16.83 7.32
CA PHE A 58 14.68 -16.22 8.39
C PHE A 58 15.53 -15.47 9.41
N SER A 59 16.72 -15.95 9.75
CA SER A 59 17.64 -15.21 10.64
C SER A 59 18.10 -13.90 9.99
N GLY A 60 18.38 -13.91 8.69
CA GLY A 60 18.66 -12.68 7.94
C GLY A 60 17.48 -11.70 7.97
N ILE A 61 16.24 -12.21 7.83
CA ILE A 61 15.03 -11.38 7.95
C ILE A 61 14.96 -10.72 9.33
N VAL A 62 15.13 -11.50 10.40
CA VAL A 62 15.12 -10.99 11.79
C VAL A 62 16.17 -9.89 11.97
N ASN A 63 17.37 -10.06 11.44
CA ASN A 63 18.46 -9.08 11.51
C ASN A 63 18.17 -7.77 10.76
N LYS A 64 17.11 -7.71 9.94
CA LYS A 64 16.74 -6.56 9.10
C LYS A 64 15.33 -6.06 9.35
N LEU A 65 14.68 -6.47 10.45
CA LEU A 65 13.35 -5.99 10.80
C LEU A 65 13.31 -4.47 11.04
N ASP A 66 14.40 -3.87 11.54
CA ASP A 66 14.48 -2.42 11.73
C ASP A 66 14.34 -1.65 10.42
N TYR A 67 14.91 -2.17 9.31
CA TYR A 67 14.75 -1.57 7.98
C TYR A 67 13.26 -1.46 7.60
N ILE A 68 12.48 -2.51 7.85
CA ILE A 68 11.05 -2.57 7.54
C ILE A 68 10.25 -1.69 8.50
N GLN A 69 10.52 -1.79 9.81
CA GLN A 69 9.80 -1.05 10.85
C GLN A 69 10.01 0.45 10.74
N ASN A 70 11.22 0.90 10.39
CA ASN A 70 11.53 2.32 10.23
C ASN A 70 10.78 2.98 9.06
N MET A 71 10.34 2.18 8.07
CA MET A 71 9.41 2.65 7.02
C MET A 71 7.95 2.68 7.46
N GLY A 72 7.66 2.24 8.68
CA GLY A 72 6.32 2.23 9.25
C GLY A 72 5.48 0.99 8.91
N PHE A 73 6.06 -0.04 8.29
CA PHE A 73 5.39 -1.34 8.12
C PHE A 73 5.33 -2.09 9.45
N ASP A 74 4.24 -2.83 9.68
CA ASP A 74 4.01 -3.58 10.91
C ASP A 74 3.64 -5.06 10.69
N ALA A 75 3.63 -5.49 9.43
CA ALA A 75 3.49 -6.89 9.03
C ALA A 75 4.42 -7.21 7.85
N ILE A 76 4.84 -8.47 7.76
CA ILE A 76 5.62 -8.98 6.61
C ILE A 76 4.87 -10.14 5.95
N TRP A 77 4.89 -10.19 4.62
CA TRP A 77 4.43 -11.33 3.84
C TRP A 77 5.64 -12.05 3.24
N ILE A 78 5.94 -13.24 3.76
CA ILE A 78 7.08 -14.05 3.35
C ILE A 78 6.73 -15.06 2.24
N SER A 79 7.76 -15.60 1.59
CA SER A 79 7.61 -16.70 0.64
C SER A 79 7.07 -17.98 1.32
N PRO A 80 6.44 -18.90 0.57
CA PRO A 80 5.99 -20.18 1.12
C PRO A 80 7.10 -20.92 1.86
N VAL A 81 6.76 -21.55 2.99
CA VAL A 81 7.70 -22.24 3.88
C VAL A 81 7.77 -23.76 3.66
N VAL A 82 6.94 -24.26 2.75
CA VAL A 82 6.90 -25.68 2.40
C VAL A 82 8.14 -26.08 1.62
N GLN A 83 8.55 -27.34 1.76
CA GLN A 83 9.65 -27.89 0.97
C GLN A 83 9.28 -27.85 -0.52
N ASN A 84 10.12 -27.20 -1.32
CA ASN A 84 9.96 -27.14 -2.77
C ASN A 84 10.35 -28.48 -3.41
N VAL A 85 9.74 -28.77 -4.57
CA VAL A 85 10.18 -29.86 -5.45
C VAL A 85 11.57 -29.57 -6.02
N GLU A 86 12.35 -30.62 -6.28
CA GLU A 86 13.61 -30.49 -6.99
C GLU A 86 13.32 -30.24 -8.48
N GLY A 87 13.43 -28.98 -8.93
CA GLY A 87 13.17 -28.54 -10.31
C GLY A 87 12.14 -27.41 -10.43
N ASP A 88 12.17 -26.68 -11.55
CA ASP A 88 11.39 -25.45 -11.78
C ASP A 88 9.87 -25.66 -11.68
N GLY A 89 9.21 -24.86 -10.84
CA GLY A 89 7.79 -24.59 -11.05
C GLY A 89 7.00 -23.96 -9.89
N CYS A 90 6.46 -22.76 -10.15
CA CYS A 90 5.12 -22.39 -9.71
C CYS A 90 4.43 -21.64 -10.86
N LYS A 91 3.30 -22.18 -11.38
CA LYS A 91 2.47 -21.51 -12.40
C LYS A 91 1.42 -20.65 -11.70
N ARG A 92 1.25 -19.42 -12.18
CA ARG A 92 0.39 -18.39 -11.57
C ARG A 92 -0.90 -18.20 -12.36
N VAL A 93 -2.00 -17.96 -11.64
CA VAL A 93 -3.28 -17.48 -12.18
C VAL A 93 -3.42 -16.01 -11.77
N LEU A 94 -3.53 -15.12 -12.74
CA LEU A 94 -3.80 -13.69 -12.52
C LEU A 94 -5.28 -13.44 -12.83
N ILE A 95 -5.94 -12.66 -11.99
CA ILE A 95 -7.36 -12.30 -12.12
C ILE A 95 -7.44 -10.78 -12.28
N ASP A 96 -8.02 -10.28 -13.37
CA ASP A 96 -8.00 -8.85 -13.75
C ASP A 96 -9.38 -8.17 -13.68
N ASN A 97 -10.42 -8.88 -13.23
CA ASN A 97 -11.81 -8.41 -13.29
C ASN A 97 -12.51 -8.48 -11.92
N THR A 98 -13.07 -7.36 -11.45
CA THR A 98 -13.80 -7.24 -10.16
C THR A 98 -14.99 -8.20 -10.06
N THR A 99 -15.76 -8.35 -11.14
CA THR A 99 -16.91 -9.28 -11.20
C THR A 99 -16.45 -10.73 -11.03
N TYR A 100 -15.26 -11.07 -11.55
CA TYR A 100 -14.67 -12.41 -11.39
C TYR A 100 -14.03 -12.60 -10.01
N ALA A 101 -13.44 -11.56 -9.43
CA ALA A 101 -12.78 -11.61 -8.13
C ALA A 101 -13.77 -11.61 -6.95
N SER A 102 -14.89 -10.90 -7.06
CA SER A 102 -15.88 -10.71 -5.98
C SER A 102 -16.37 -12.03 -5.35
N PRO A 103 -16.72 -13.10 -6.10
CA PRO A 103 -17.14 -14.37 -5.52
C PRO A 103 -16.11 -15.00 -4.56
N TYR A 104 -14.80 -14.78 -4.78
CA TYR A 104 -13.77 -15.29 -3.88
C TYR A 104 -13.80 -14.62 -2.51
N THR A 105 -14.18 -13.33 -2.44
CA THR A 105 -14.32 -12.59 -1.16
C THR A 105 -15.42 -13.16 -0.26
N GLN A 106 -16.31 -14.01 -0.80
CA GLN A 106 -17.32 -14.72 -0.02
C GLN A 106 -16.74 -15.97 0.67
N LEU A 107 -15.66 -16.53 0.12
CA LEU A 107 -15.05 -17.79 0.55
C LEU A 107 -13.81 -17.59 1.42
N ILE A 108 -13.04 -16.53 1.15
CA ILE A 108 -11.83 -16.18 1.90
C ILE A 108 -11.92 -14.75 2.43
N SER A 109 -11.30 -14.51 3.59
CA SER A 109 -11.45 -13.24 4.33
C SER A 109 -10.95 -12.01 3.58
N SER A 110 -9.98 -12.17 2.67
CA SER A 110 -9.38 -11.10 1.89
C SER A 110 -8.84 -11.65 0.57
N ILE A 111 -8.82 -10.79 -0.45
CA ILE A 111 -8.16 -11.06 -1.75
C ILE A 111 -7.11 -9.98 -2.05
N LEU A 112 -6.18 -10.29 -2.94
CA LEU A 112 -5.31 -9.29 -3.53
C LEU A 112 -6.09 -8.52 -4.61
N ASP A 113 -6.09 -7.19 -4.52
CA ASP A 113 -6.93 -6.33 -5.36
C ASP A 113 -6.29 -6.01 -6.71
N TYR A 114 -6.06 -7.06 -7.50
CA TYR A 114 -5.54 -6.94 -8.87
C TYR A 114 -6.38 -6.02 -9.79
N PRO A 115 -7.72 -5.99 -9.72
CA PRO A 115 -8.51 -5.06 -10.54
C PRO A 115 -8.10 -3.60 -10.33
N THR A 116 -7.98 -3.16 -9.07
CA THR A 116 -7.53 -1.81 -8.75
C THR A 116 -6.06 -1.59 -9.13
N TYR A 117 -5.19 -2.60 -8.94
CA TYR A 117 -3.79 -2.54 -9.38
C TYR A 117 -3.66 -2.19 -10.87
N PHE A 118 -4.38 -2.91 -11.75
CA PHE A 118 -4.33 -2.64 -13.19
C PHE A 118 -4.89 -1.26 -13.54
N ALA A 119 -5.94 -0.81 -12.86
CA ALA A 119 -6.51 0.52 -13.07
C ALA A 119 -5.55 1.65 -12.64
N VAL A 120 -4.81 1.46 -11.54
CA VAL A 120 -3.75 2.39 -11.10
C VAL A 120 -2.61 2.40 -12.12
N PHE A 121 -2.17 1.24 -12.59
CA PHE A 121 -1.11 1.13 -13.58
C PHE A 121 -1.49 1.88 -14.88
N GLU A 122 -2.69 1.67 -15.41
CA GLU A 122 -3.19 2.40 -16.58
C GLU A 122 -3.31 3.91 -16.35
N ALA A 123 -3.70 4.34 -15.15
CA ALA A 123 -3.86 5.74 -14.82
C ALA A 123 -2.53 6.50 -14.73
N PHE A 124 -1.47 5.90 -14.17
CA PHE A 124 -0.27 6.62 -13.73
C PHE A 124 1.02 6.24 -14.46
N THR A 125 1.03 5.24 -15.35
CA THR A 125 2.24 4.90 -16.13
C THR A 125 2.48 5.83 -17.33
N SER A 126 1.53 6.69 -17.66
CA SER A 126 1.62 7.65 -18.74
C SER A 126 0.91 8.95 -18.35
N THR A 127 1.38 10.08 -18.88
CA THR A 127 0.72 11.38 -18.69
C THR A 127 -0.62 11.51 -19.41
N SER A 128 -0.96 10.53 -20.26
CA SER A 128 -2.28 10.42 -20.89
C SER A 128 -3.10 9.25 -20.34
N GLY A 129 -2.70 8.69 -19.19
CA GLY A 129 -3.39 7.57 -18.55
C GLY A 129 -4.81 7.92 -18.10
N ASN A 130 -5.67 6.90 -18.01
CA ASN A 130 -7.09 7.08 -17.68
C ASN A 130 -7.33 7.05 -16.17
N VAL A 131 -7.26 8.23 -15.54
CA VAL A 131 -7.51 8.40 -14.10
C VAL A 131 -8.96 8.08 -13.70
N PHE A 132 -9.93 8.32 -14.60
CA PHE A 132 -11.34 8.01 -14.35
C PHE A 132 -11.56 6.51 -14.15
N ARG A 133 -10.87 5.66 -14.90
CA ARG A 133 -10.95 4.20 -14.76
C ARG A 133 -10.52 3.72 -13.37
N PHE A 134 -9.52 4.37 -12.77
CA PHE A 134 -9.11 4.07 -11.40
C PHE A 134 -10.24 4.41 -10.41
N ALA A 135 -10.82 5.61 -10.48
CA ALA A 135 -11.92 6.01 -9.61
C ALA A 135 -13.13 5.06 -9.74
N GLU A 136 -13.54 4.73 -10.97
CA GLU A 136 -14.66 3.82 -11.22
C GLU A 136 -14.38 2.41 -10.67
N THR A 137 -13.19 1.87 -10.92
CA THR A 137 -12.80 0.53 -10.44
C THR A 137 -12.80 0.48 -8.90
N ALA A 138 -12.24 1.49 -8.25
CA ALA A 138 -12.22 1.56 -6.79
C ALA A 138 -13.63 1.69 -6.20
N GLN A 139 -14.50 2.50 -6.80
CA GLN A 139 -15.92 2.61 -6.41
C GLN A 139 -16.67 1.28 -6.58
N GLN A 140 -16.43 0.56 -7.68
CA GLN A 140 -17.00 -0.76 -7.91
C GLN A 140 -16.52 -1.78 -6.87
N THR A 141 -15.23 -1.78 -6.54
CA THR A 141 -14.66 -2.59 -5.46
C THR A 141 -15.33 -2.31 -4.12
N GLN A 142 -15.52 -1.02 -3.75
CA GLN A 142 -16.23 -0.62 -2.52
C GLN A 142 -17.72 -1.03 -2.48
N LYS A 143 -18.31 -1.38 -3.63
CA LYS A 143 -19.71 -1.80 -3.77
C LYS A 143 -19.87 -3.32 -3.85
N GLN A 144 -18.97 -4.01 -4.54
CA GLN A 144 -19.14 -5.42 -4.92
C GLN A 144 -18.43 -6.40 -3.98
N TYR A 145 -17.37 -5.99 -3.28
CA TYR A 145 -16.69 -6.88 -2.35
C TYR A 145 -17.47 -7.00 -1.03
N LYS A 146 -17.39 -8.17 -0.41
CA LYS A 146 -18.04 -8.44 0.88
C LYS A 146 -17.59 -7.47 1.97
N ASP A 147 -16.27 -7.29 2.07
CA ASP A 147 -15.64 -6.32 2.95
C ASP A 147 -14.55 -5.58 2.14
N PRO A 148 -14.84 -4.38 1.60
CA PRO A 148 -13.89 -3.64 0.79
C PRO A 148 -12.73 -3.06 1.60
N PHE A 149 -12.75 -3.16 2.93
CA PHE A 149 -11.69 -2.67 3.82
C PHE A 149 -10.70 -3.77 4.20
N ALA A 150 -11.07 -5.04 3.98
CA ALA A 150 -10.22 -6.21 4.19
C ALA A 150 -9.71 -6.74 2.84
N ILE A 151 -9.01 -5.89 2.09
CA ILE A 151 -8.34 -6.26 0.83
C ILE A 151 -6.86 -5.92 0.86
N GLY A 152 -6.06 -6.73 0.16
CA GLY A 152 -4.65 -6.45 -0.05
C GLY A 152 -4.46 -5.54 -1.26
N SER A 153 -4.40 -4.22 -1.04
CA SER A 153 -4.00 -3.25 -2.06
C SER A 153 -2.48 -3.27 -2.23
N PHE A 154 -2.01 -3.22 -3.48
CA PHE A 154 -0.59 -3.18 -3.81
C PHE A 154 -0.38 -2.43 -5.13
N ILE A 155 0.79 -1.81 -5.27
CA ILE A 155 1.27 -1.20 -6.52
C ILE A 155 2.52 -1.91 -7.06
N GLU A 156 3.10 -2.79 -6.25
CA GLU A 156 4.26 -3.60 -6.58
C GLU A 156 4.10 -4.98 -5.94
N ASN A 157 4.65 -6.00 -6.58
CA ASN A 157 4.79 -7.34 -6.02
C ASN A 157 5.95 -8.05 -6.72
N HIS A 158 6.24 -9.29 -6.33
CA HIS A 158 7.31 -10.08 -6.95
C HIS A 158 7.06 -10.50 -8.43
N ASP A 159 5.96 -10.05 -9.05
CA ASP A 159 5.67 -10.21 -10.47
C ASP A 159 5.62 -8.89 -11.24
N GLN A 160 5.83 -7.75 -10.58
CA GLN A 160 5.66 -6.40 -11.14
C GLN A 160 6.86 -5.50 -10.77
N PRO A 161 7.03 -4.31 -11.39
CA PRO A 161 8.16 -3.40 -11.17
C PRO A 161 8.30 -2.93 -9.71
N ARG A 162 9.47 -2.37 -9.34
CA ARG A 162 10.03 -2.55 -7.99
C ARG A 162 10.59 -1.32 -7.27
N GLU A 163 10.55 -1.42 -5.94
CA GLU A 163 11.13 -0.56 -4.91
C GLU A 163 12.62 -0.27 -5.14
N GLN A 164 13.19 0.72 -4.42
CA GLN A 164 14.62 1.07 -4.43
C GLN A 164 15.15 1.60 -5.77
N GLY A 165 14.27 1.84 -6.74
CA GLY A 165 14.64 2.16 -8.12
C GLY A 165 15.16 0.94 -8.87
N TYR A 166 14.79 -0.27 -8.44
CA TYR A 166 15.04 -1.50 -9.17
C TYR A 166 14.35 -1.47 -10.53
N GLN A 167 15.04 -1.98 -11.55
CA GLN A 167 14.67 -1.86 -12.96
C GLN A 167 14.20 -3.20 -13.54
N GLY A 168 14.15 -4.27 -12.74
CA GLY A 168 13.64 -5.56 -13.14
C GLY A 168 12.17 -5.49 -13.54
N VAL A 169 11.89 -5.63 -14.84
CA VAL A 169 10.54 -5.45 -15.39
C VAL A 169 9.70 -6.74 -15.29
N SER A 170 10.34 -7.91 -15.35
CA SER A 170 9.64 -9.20 -15.44
C SER A 170 10.43 -10.35 -14.80
N ASP A 171 9.80 -11.50 -14.61
CA ASP A 171 10.45 -12.68 -14.02
C ASP A 171 11.56 -13.22 -14.97
N PRO A 172 12.81 -13.38 -14.49
CA PRO A 172 13.27 -13.34 -13.09
C PRO A 172 13.88 -12.04 -12.62
N ASP A 173 14.02 -11.04 -13.50
CA ASP A 173 14.69 -9.77 -13.22
C ASP A 173 13.98 -8.96 -12.15
N ASN A 174 12.65 -9.06 -12.07
CA ASN A 174 11.88 -8.59 -10.93
C ASN A 174 12.01 -9.53 -9.72
N ARG A 175 13.21 -10.01 -9.40
CA ARG A 175 13.56 -10.78 -8.19
C ARG A 175 14.95 -10.42 -7.67
N GLU A 176 15.41 -9.19 -7.88
CA GLU A 176 16.69 -8.70 -7.36
C GLU A 176 16.80 -8.89 -5.85
N ALA A 177 18.04 -9.09 -5.40
CA ALA A 177 18.35 -9.28 -4.00
C ALA A 177 18.48 -7.94 -3.27
N LEU A 178 17.65 -7.73 -2.24
CA LEU A 178 17.55 -6.46 -1.53
C LEU A 178 18.86 -6.08 -0.83
N TRP A 179 19.66 -7.05 -0.36
CA TRP A 179 20.95 -6.78 0.27
C TRP A 179 21.94 -6.04 -0.63
N LEU A 180 21.76 -6.08 -1.96
CA LEU A 180 22.58 -5.32 -2.91
C LEU A 180 22.32 -3.81 -2.84
N SER A 181 21.17 -3.38 -2.30
CA SER A 181 20.91 -1.96 -2.00
C SER A 181 21.72 -1.44 -0.81
N GLY A 182 22.34 -2.35 -0.02
CA GLY A 182 22.92 -2.02 1.28
C GLY A 182 21.87 -1.63 2.33
N TYR A 183 20.58 -1.84 2.07
CA TYR A 183 19.47 -1.32 2.87
C TYR A 183 19.55 0.20 3.07
N ASN A 184 20.14 0.89 2.10
CA ASN A 184 20.33 2.32 2.18
C ASN A 184 18.97 3.03 2.06
N THR A 185 18.62 3.79 3.09
CA THR A 185 17.40 4.61 3.13
C THR A 185 17.67 6.09 2.83
N GLU A 186 18.93 6.51 2.79
CA GLU A 186 19.32 7.89 2.56
C GLU A 186 19.13 8.30 1.09
N ASN A 187 18.58 9.50 0.88
CA ASN A 187 18.35 10.06 -0.46
C ASN A 187 17.54 9.14 -1.39
N LYS A 188 16.59 8.39 -0.82
CA LYS A 188 15.65 7.52 -1.53
C LYS A 188 14.25 8.14 -1.46
N PRO A 189 13.81 8.89 -2.49
CA PRO A 189 12.53 9.59 -2.46
C PRO A 189 11.34 8.66 -2.22
N LEU A 190 11.32 7.48 -2.85
CA LEU A 190 10.23 6.51 -2.68
C LEU A 190 10.11 5.97 -1.25
N LEU A 191 11.23 5.65 -0.60
CA LEU A 191 11.23 5.20 0.79
C LEU A 191 10.74 6.31 1.73
N THR A 192 11.22 7.54 1.50
CA THR A 192 10.75 8.72 2.26
C THR A 192 9.25 8.92 2.08
N HIS A 193 8.76 8.75 0.85
CA HIS A 193 7.36 8.90 0.50
C HIS A 193 6.48 7.84 1.21
N VAL A 194 6.84 6.56 1.10
CA VAL A 194 6.14 5.45 1.77
C VAL A 194 6.15 5.61 3.29
N THR A 195 7.27 6.03 3.87
CA THR A 195 7.39 6.28 5.32
C THR A 195 6.40 7.34 5.79
N LYS A 196 6.30 8.46 5.05
CA LYS A 196 5.32 9.52 5.35
C LYS A 196 3.88 9.05 5.18
N LEU A 197 3.58 8.28 4.13
CA LEU A 197 2.24 7.72 3.92
C LEU A 197 1.82 6.76 5.04
N ASN A 198 2.72 5.87 5.47
CA ASN A 198 2.47 4.97 6.60
C ASN A 198 2.24 5.76 7.90
N ALA A 199 3.03 6.80 8.16
CA ALA A 199 2.84 7.67 9.31
C ALA A 199 1.50 8.42 9.27
N ALA A 200 1.12 8.99 8.12
CA ALA A 200 -0.15 9.68 7.92
C ALA A 200 -1.35 8.72 8.11
N ARG A 201 -1.28 7.50 7.56
CA ARG A 201 -2.31 6.47 7.76
C ARG A 201 -2.46 6.11 9.25
N LYS A 202 -1.35 5.91 9.97
CA LYS A 202 -1.39 5.60 11.41
C LYS A 202 -1.96 6.75 12.23
N ALA A 203 -1.61 8.00 11.91
CA ALA A 203 -2.20 9.18 12.54
C ALA A 203 -3.71 9.25 12.30
N ALA A 204 -4.16 8.98 11.07
CA ALA A 204 -5.57 8.95 10.70
C ALA A 204 -6.37 7.86 11.44
N ILE A 205 -5.81 6.65 11.57
CA ILE A 205 -6.40 5.57 12.37
C ILE A 205 -6.51 5.99 13.84
N SER A 206 -5.49 6.65 14.37
CA SER A 206 -5.45 7.07 15.77
C SER A 206 -6.43 8.22 16.08
N SER A 207 -6.72 9.09 15.11
CA SER A 207 -7.59 10.24 15.32
C SER A 207 -9.06 9.98 14.99
N ASN A 208 -9.36 9.00 14.12
CA ASN A 208 -10.72 8.65 13.74
C ASN A 208 -10.95 7.13 13.88
N PRO A 209 -11.76 6.68 14.86
CA PRO A 209 -12.02 5.25 15.08
C PRO A 209 -12.71 4.58 13.87
N ASP A 210 -13.45 5.34 13.07
CA ASP A 210 -14.18 4.84 11.92
C ASP A 210 -13.32 4.82 10.65
N PHE A 211 -12.09 5.34 10.68
CA PHE A 211 -11.22 5.46 9.50
C PHE A 211 -11.09 4.14 8.73
N LEU A 212 -10.98 3.01 9.43
CA LEU A 212 -10.83 1.70 8.80
C LEU A 212 -12.13 1.14 8.19
N SER A 213 -13.28 1.73 8.48
CA SER A 213 -14.60 1.36 7.95
C SER A 213 -15.28 2.44 7.10
N THR A 214 -14.70 3.64 7.02
CA THR A 214 -15.21 4.73 6.19
C THR A 214 -14.85 4.51 4.72
N LYS A 215 -15.83 4.50 3.82
CA LYS A 215 -15.58 4.44 2.37
C LYS A 215 -14.87 5.70 1.89
N ALA A 216 -13.93 5.54 0.96
CA ALA A 216 -13.33 6.66 0.28
C ALA A 216 -14.31 7.23 -0.77
N ILE A 217 -14.30 8.54 -0.92
CA ILE A 217 -15.03 9.29 -1.94
C ILE A 217 -14.02 9.75 -2.99
N PHE A 218 -14.36 9.62 -4.28
CA PHE A 218 -13.46 9.86 -5.40
C PHE A 218 -13.98 11.04 -6.22
N HIS A 219 -13.18 12.10 -6.34
CA HIS A 219 -13.50 13.31 -7.08
C HIS A 219 -12.53 13.48 -8.26
N VAL A 220 -13.01 13.10 -9.44
CA VAL A 220 -12.23 13.18 -10.68
C VAL A 220 -12.12 14.64 -11.14
N GLN A 221 -10.90 15.12 -11.35
CA GLN A 221 -10.61 16.51 -11.67
C GLN A 221 -10.51 16.70 -13.19
N GLN A 222 -11.36 17.56 -13.75
CA GLN A 222 -11.26 17.93 -15.16
C GLN A 222 -10.15 18.97 -15.35
N SER A 223 -9.24 18.71 -16.29
CA SER A 223 -8.28 19.73 -16.75
C SER A 223 -8.98 20.70 -17.71
N SER A 224 -8.40 21.89 -17.88
CA SER A 224 -8.76 22.82 -18.95
C SER A 224 -8.45 22.27 -20.36
N SER A 225 -7.56 21.27 -20.47
CA SER A 225 -7.42 20.42 -21.65
C SER A 225 -8.40 19.25 -21.55
N SER A 226 -8.88 18.71 -22.67
CA SER A 226 -9.87 17.60 -22.69
C SER A 226 -9.42 16.27 -22.05
N SER A 227 -8.27 16.24 -21.37
CA SER A 227 -7.67 15.11 -20.67
C SER A 227 -7.81 15.29 -19.15
N THR A 228 -8.39 14.29 -18.48
CA THR A 228 -8.50 14.26 -17.01
C THR A 228 -7.16 13.85 -16.41
N HIS A 229 -6.53 14.74 -15.63
CA HIS A 229 -5.21 14.48 -15.04
C HIS A 229 -5.21 14.29 -13.52
N GLY A 230 -6.24 14.77 -12.82
CA GLY A 230 -6.28 14.76 -11.36
C GLY A 230 -7.36 13.85 -10.79
N LEU A 231 -7.08 13.29 -9.62
CA LEU A 231 -8.02 12.57 -8.78
C LEU A 231 -7.80 12.97 -7.33
N ALA A 232 -8.83 13.53 -6.72
CA ALA A 232 -8.88 13.73 -5.28
C ALA A 232 -9.64 12.58 -4.62
N ILE A 233 -9.13 12.06 -3.51
CA ILE A 233 -9.72 10.96 -2.75
C ILE A 233 -9.92 11.43 -1.32
N SER A 234 -11.17 11.54 -0.90
CA SER A 234 -11.55 11.94 0.45
C SER A 234 -11.81 10.71 1.31
N LYS A 235 -11.06 10.56 2.39
CA LYS A 235 -11.25 9.50 3.41
C LYS A 235 -10.83 10.08 4.77
N PRO A 236 -11.74 10.77 5.48
CA PRO A 236 -11.42 11.58 6.65
C PRO A 236 -10.67 10.80 7.73
N PRO A 237 -9.61 11.38 8.30
CA PRO A 237 -9.19 12.79 8.15
C PRO A 237 -8.27 13.05 6.94
N LEU A 238 -8.07 12.08 6.04
CA LEU A 238 -7.14 12.23 4.91
C LEU A 238 -7.84 12.72 3.65
N LEU A 239 -7.17 13.65 2.97
CA LEU A 239 -7.40 14.00 1.59
C LEU A 239 -6.16 13.63 0.78
N THR A 240 -6.34 12.84 -0.28
CA THR A 240 -5.24 12.45 -1.18
C THR A 240 -5.46 13.11 -2.53
N LEU A 241 -4.46 13.85 -3.03
CA LEU A 241 -4.49 14.48 -4.34
C LEU A 241 -3.47 13.77 -5.25
N LEU A 242 -3.95 13.12 -6.31
CA LEU A 242 -3.13 12.34 -7.25
C LEU A 242 -3.22 12.93 -8.64
N THR A 243 -2.08 13.15 -9.30
CA THR A 243 -2.04 13.62 -10.70
C THR A 243 -1.14 12.72 -11.54
N ASN A 244 -1.53 12.52 -12.80
CA ASN A 244 -0.67 11.91 -13.82
C ASN A 244 -0.06 12.96 -14.77
N GLY A 245 -0.17 14.27 -14.50
CA GLY A 245 0.40 15.32 -15.35
C GLY A 245 1.92 15.19 -15.59
N GLY A 246 2.63 14.50 -14.69
CA GLY A 246 4.06 14.21 -14.81
C GLY A 246 4.94 15.28 -14.17
N GLU A 247 6.26 15.12 -14.31
CA GLU A 247 7.23 16.06 -13.74
C GLU A 247 7.09 17.45 -14.36
N GLY A 248 6.93 18.47 -13.51
CA GLY A 248 6.77 19.86 -13.94
C GLY A 248 5.35 20.28 -14.32
N ASP A 249 4.36 19.38 -14.24
CA ASP A 249 2.97 19.76 -14.42
C ASP A 249 2.50 20.73 -13.32
N SER A 250 1.80 21.77 -13.75
CA SER A 250 1.12 22.75 -12.88
C SER A 250 -0.29 23.06 -13.37
N SER A 251 -0.79 22.30 -14.35
CA SER A 251 -2.10 22.51 -14.98
C SER A 251 -3.25 21.86 -14.20
N THR A 252 -2.96 20.92 -13.30
CA THR A 252 -3.98 20.25 -12.50
C THR A 252 -4.56 21.20 -11.44
N GLY A 253 -5.80 21.69 -11.68
CA GLY A 253 -6.61 22.37 -10.68
C GLY A 253 -7.32 21.37 -9.78
N TRP A 254 -7.49 21.72 -8.50
CA TRP A 254 -8.20 20.89 -7.53
C TRP A 254 -9.54 21.55 -7.17
N THR A 255 -10.59 20.77 -7.14
CA THR A 255 -11.90 21.16 -6.64
C THR A 255 -12.48 19.95 -5.93
N VAL A 256 -12.51 20.03 -4.61
CA VAL A 256 -13.13 19.02 -3.75
C VAL A 256 -14.36 19.68 -3.13
N PRO A 257 -15.58 19.17 -3.38
CA PRO A 257 -16.80 19.70 -2.78
C PRO A 257 -16.74 19.68 -1.26
N GLY A 258 -17.58 20.49 -0.61
CA GLY A 258 -17.78 20.47 0.84
C GLY A 258 -18.71 19.37 1.30
N ASN A 259 -18.99 19.34 2.60
CA ASN A 259 -19.93 18.40 3.22
C ASN A 259 -21.38 18.77 2.91
N ASP A 260 -21.79 18.53 1.67
CA ASP A 260 -23.18 18.64 1.25
C ASP A 260 -23.79 17.24 1.12
N ASP A 261 -24.63 16.87 2.09
CA ASP A 261 -25.21 15.53 2.29
C ASP A 261 -26.18 15.09 1.17
N ASN A 262 -26.37 15.92 0.14
CA ASN A 262 -27.45 15.79 -0.85
C ASN A 262 -27.02 15.38 -2.26
N GLU A 263 -25.72 15.22 -2.55
CA GLU A 263 -25.26 14.76 -3.87
C GLU A 263 -25.18 13.22 -3.97
N GLU A 264 -25.80 12.66 -5.00
CA GLU A 264 -25.56 11.30 -5.47
C GLU A 264 -24.10 11.18 -5.94
N GLY A 265 -23.23 10.70 -5.04
CA GLY A 265 -21.77 10.71 -5.23
C GLY A 265 -21.00 11.09 -3.97
N GLY A 266 -21.71 11.64 -2.97
CA GLY A 266 -21.17 12.10 -1.69
C GLY A 266 -20.56 13.49 -1.82
N GLY A 267 -21.07 14.45 -1.04
CA GLY A 267 -20.35 15.68 -0.76
C GLY A 267 -18.92 15.37 -0.28
N GLY A 268 -17.98 16.30 -0.44
CA GLY A 268 -16.69 16.14 0.20
C GLY A 268 -16.81 16.31 1.70
N VAL A 269 -15.69 16.30 2.41
CA VAL A 269 -15.71 15.87 3.82
C VAL A 269 -15.01 16.83 4.77
N PHE A 270 -14.69 18.02 4.29
CA PHE A 270 -14.04 19.07 5.07
C PHE A 270 -14.94 20.28 5.15
N GLU A 271 -15.02 20.87 6.34
CA GLU A 271 -15.89 22.01 6.59
C GLU A 271 -15.22 23.32 6.18
N GLY A 272 -16.03 24.33 5.81
CA GLY A 272 -15.51 25.66 5.50
C GLY A 272 -14.74 26.27 6.68
N GLY A 273 -13.51 26.73 6.42
CA GLY A 273 -12.62 27.28 7.44
C GLY A 273 -11.68 26.26 8.09
N GLU A 274 -11.83 24.96 7.81
CA GLU A 274 -10.90 23.94 8.28
C GLU A 274 -9.50 24.14 7.67
N THR A 275 -8.45 23.90 8.44
CA THR A 275 -7.06 23.98 7.97
C THR A 275 -6.49 22.59 7.76
N LEU A 276 -6.13 22.29 6.53
CA LEU A 276 -5.46 21.05 6.12
C LEU A 276 -3.96 21.27 6.04
N VAL A 277 -3.19 20.25 6.38
CA VAL A 277 -1.72 20.26 6.31
C VAL A 277 -1.26 19.19 5.35
N ASP A 278 -0.49 19.59 4.33
CA ASP A 278 0.18 18.64 3.43
C ASP A 278 1.26 17.88 4.21
N ALA A 279 1.07 16.58 4.40
CA ALA A 279 2.01 15.70 5.12
C ALA A 279 3.41 15.64 4.49
N PHE A 280 3.56 15.99 3.21
CA PHE A 280 4.85 15.99 2.52
C PHE A 280 5.59 17.31 2.65
N THR A 281 4.89 18.42 2.48
CA THR A 281 5.52 19.76 2.42
C THR A 281 5.32 20.60 3.69
N CYS A 282 4.46 20.15 4.62
CA CYS A 282 4.02 20.90 5.80
C CYS A 282 3.34 22.24 5.46
N LYS A 283 2.90 22.42 4.21
CA LYS A 283 2.14 23.60 3.81
C LYS A 283 0.71 23.46 4.29
N GLU A 284 0.16 24.58 4.75
CA GLU A 284 -1.22 24.67 5.19
C GLU A 284 -2.11 25.17 4.05
N VAL A 285 -3.31 24.61 3.94
CA VAL A 285 -4.36 25.05 3.03
C VAL A 285 -5.66 25.14 3.81
N THR A 286 -6.31 26.30 3.77
CA THR A 286 -7.61 26.50 4.43
C THR A 286 -8.74 26.24 3.45
N VAL A 287 -9.71 25.41 3.84
CA VAL A 287 -10.95 25.19 3.12
C VAL A 287 -11.72 26.51 3.09
N LYS A 288 -12.18 26.92 1.92
CA LYS A 288 -12.90 28.19 1.76
C LYS A 288 -14.28 28.12 2.43
N SER A 289 -14.88 29.29 2.67
CA SER A 289 -16.21 29.39 3.28
C SER A 289 -17.35 28.87 2.40
N ASP A 290 -17.12 28.66 1.10
CA ASP A 290 -18.04 27.94 0.21
C ASP A 290 -17.87 26.42 0.31
N GLU A 291 -17.11 25.95 1.31
CA GLU A 291 -16.79 24.54 1.61
C GLU A 291 -16.02 23.83 0.49
N VAL A 292 -15.54 24.57 -0.53
CA VAL A 292 -14.77 24.01 -1.63
C VAL A 292 -13.28 24.22 -1.40
N LEU A 293 -12.50 23.13 -1.45
CA LEU A 293 -11.04 23.21 -1.50
C LEU A 293 -10.59 23.48 -2.95
N ARG A 294 -9.82 24.55 -3.18
CA ARG A 294 -9.20 24.90 -4.48
C ARG A 294 -7.74 25.30 -4.35
#